data_AF-A0A6P8I626-F1
#
_entry.id   AF-A0A6P8I626-F1
#
_cell.length_a   1.000
_cell.length_b   1.000
_cell.length_c   1.000
_cell.angle_alpha   90.00
_cell.angle_beta   90.00
_cell.angle_gamma   90.00
#
_symmetry.space_group_name_H-M   'P 1'
#
loop_
_entity.id
_entity.type
_entity.pdbx_description
1 polymer ?
#
loop_
_entity_poly.entity_id
_entity_poly.type
_entity_poly.pdbx_seq_one_letter_code
_entity_poly.pdbx_strand_id
1 'polypeptide(L)'
;MSDYLSKHKTLLLNVTLTKTNVTGLHPYTEYLVGVAAYNSKGVDQTLATIENVKTIRTLEGAPSAASGLTAKFISSSDLEIQWELIPNEKANGVLLGYRYVVYDNQFQIVMNGTVSNSTNSTQIKDMKRCADYTVYLRAWTAAGIGKNAVFNITNICAPPKIINHKQIVIVTPNKAAVLHCNYTGFPAPSVTWMIND
;
A
#
# COMPACT_ATOMS: atom_id res chain seq x y z
N MET A 1 -9.94 -4.65 38.66
CA MET A 1 -8.63 -3.95 38.70
C MET A 1 -7.63 -4.55 37.71
N SER A 2 -7.36 -5.87 37.74
CA SER A 2 -6.37 -6.51 36.86
C SER A 2 -6.68 -6.40 35.36
N ASP A 3 -7.96 -6.50 34.99
CA ASP A 3 -8.40 -6.47 33.59
C ASP A 3 -8.48 -5.04 32.99
N TYR A 4 -8.37 -4.01 33.83
CA TYR A 4 -8.32 -2.61 33.39
C TYR A 4 -6.87 -2.19 33.09
N LEU A 5 -5.92 -2.64 33.91
CA LEU A 5 -4.49 -2.39 33.70
C LEU A 5 -3.92 -3.22 32.54
N SER A 6 -4.49 -4.38 32.23
CA SER A 6 -4.03 -5.26 31.13
C SER A 6 -4.16 -4.61 29.73
N LYS A 7 -5.11 -3.69 29.55
CA LYS A 7 -5.37 -3.00 28.27
C LYS A 7 -4.51 -1.76 28.02
N HIS A 8 -3.79 -1.28 29.03
CA HIS A 8 -3.07 -0.01 28.97
C HIS A 8 -1.58 -0.20 29.21
N LYS A 9 -0.75 0.51 28.43
CA LYS A 9 0.70 0.42 28.59
C LYS A 9 1.11 1.23 29.84
N THR A 10 1.62 0.53 30.86
CA THR A 10 2.13 1.15 32.08
C THR A 10 3.59 1.53 31.90
N LEU A 11 3.95 2.77 32.20
CA LEU A 11 5.34 3.22 32.24
C LEU A 11 5.72 3.56 33.68
N LEU A 12 6.77 2.90 34.20
CA LEU A 12 7.32 3.19 35.51
C LEU A 12 8.51 4.13 35.36
N LEU A 13 8.45 5.29 36.01
CA LEU A 13 9.53 6.27 36.04
C LEU A 13 9.95 6.50 37.50
N ASN A 14 11.21 6.19 37.83
CA ASN A 14 11.78 6.49 39.14
C ASN A 14 12.29 7.93 39.15
N VAL A 15 11.47 8.87 39.62
CA VAL A 15 11.83 10.29 39.66
C VAL A 15 11.64 10.83 41.07
N THR A 16 12.63 11.56 41.59
CA THR A 16 12.59 12.24 42.90
C THR A 16 12.00 13.65 42.82
N LEU A 17 11.49 14.03 41.65
CA LEU A 17 10.97 15.37 41.33
C LEU A 17 9.44 15.34 41.28
N THR A 18 8.80 16.44 41.66
CA THR A 18 7.33 16.63 41.57
C THR A 18 6.81 16.82 40.14
N LYS A 19 7.71 16.85 39.15
CA LYS A 19 7.40 16.94 37.72
C LYS A 19 8.36 16.05 36.93
N THR A 20 7.83 15.37 35.92
CA THR A 20 8.64 14.60 34.96
C THR A 20 8.09 14.74 33.54
N ASN A 21 8.97 14.61 32.55
CA ASN A 21 8.60 14.54 31.14
C ASN A 21 8.58 13.07 30.72
N VAL A 22 7.42 12.61 30.27
CA VAL A 22 7.26 11.26 29.74
C VAL A 22 7.55 11.28 28.24
N THR A 23 8.61 10.60 27.81
CA THR A 23 9.04 10.54 26.39
C THR A 23 8.93 9.11 25.83
N GLY A 24 8.96 8.97 24.50
CA GLY A 24 8.93 7.64 23.85
C GLY A 24 7.54 6.99 23.84
N LEU A 25 6.48 7.78 23.99
CA LEU A 25 5.10 7.33 23.83
C LEU A 25 4.78 7.07 22.36
N HIS A 26 3.98 6.05 22.08
CA HIS A 26 3.49 5.74 20.75
C HIS A 26 2.39 6.72 20.35
N PRO A 27 2.29 7.09 19.06
CA PRO A 27 1.22 7.96 18.57
C PRO A 27 -0.16 7.32 18.73
N TYR A 28 -1.18 8.15 18.83
CA TYR A 28 -2.59 7.75 18.91
C TYR A 28 -2.87 6.59 19.90
N THR A 29 -2.15 6.58 21.02
CA THR A 29 -2.19 5.51 22.01
C THR A 29 -2.62 6.11 23.35
N GLU A 30 -3.50 5.39 24.04
CA GLU A 30 -3.95 5.74 25.38
C GLU A 30 -3.01 5.13 26.44
N TYR A 31 -2.62 5.95 27.40
CA TYR A 31 -1.73 5.59 28.49
C TYR A 31 -2.37 5.91 29.82
N LEU A 32 -2.16 5.03 30.80
CA LEU A 32 -2.46 5.30 32.20
C LEU A 32 -1.18 5.77 32.90
N VAL A 33 -1.24 6.97 33.48
CA VAL A 33 -0.12 7.56 34.21
C VAL A 33 -0.52 7.68 35.67
N GLY A 34 0.06 6.82 36.51
CA GLY A 34 -0.06 6.86 37.97
C GLY A 34 1.19 7.46 38.62
N VAL A 35 1.02 8.08 39.78
CA VAL A 35 2.11 8.58 40.61
C VAL A 35 2.11 7.86 41.96
N ALA A 36 3.31 7.59 42.46
CA ALA A 36 3.58 6.97 43.75
C ALA A 36 4.50 7.86 44.56
N ALA A 37 4.21 8.03 45.85
CA ALA A 37 5.21 8.47 46.81
C ALA A 37 5.77 7.26 47.57
N TYR A 38 7.06 7.23 47.84
CA TYR A 38 7.64 6.24 48.76
C TYR A 38 8.73 6.89 49.62
N ASN A 39 8.88 6.40 50.85
CA ASN A 39 9.96 6.77 51.75
C ASN A 39 10.45 5.54 52.54
N SER A 40 11.40 5.73 53.46
CA SER A 40 11.96 4.64 54.27
C SER A 40 10.96 3.96 55.22
N LYS A 41 9.74 4.50 55.37
CA LYS A 41 8.65 3.93 56.17
C LYS A 41 7.63 3.15 55.32
N GLY A 42 7.70 3.22 53.99
CA GLY A 42 6.84 2.46 53.09
C GLY A 42 6.53 3.18 51.77
N VAL A 43 5.74 2.52 50.92
CA VAL A 43 5.17 3.08 49.69
C VAL A 43 3.76 3.55 49.99
N ASP A 44 3.38 4.71 49.46
CA ASP A 44 2.00 5.17 49.44
C ASP A 44 1.15 4.16 48.64
N GLN A 45 0.25 3.48 49.34
CA GLN A 45 -0.60 2.43 48.78
C GLN A 45 -1.63 2.99 47.79
N THR A 46 -1.80 4.31 47.70
CA THR A 46 -2.71 4.93 46.73
C THR A 46 -2.21 4.90 45.28
N LEU A 47 -1.02 4.33 45.02
CA LEU A 47 -0.66 3.80 43.69
C LEU A 47 -1.71 2.84 43.12
N ALA A 48 -2.53 2.24 43.99
CA ALA A 48 -3.55 1.27 43.67
C ALA A 48 -4.98 1.85 43.62
N THR A 49 -5.19 3.16 43.71
CA THR A 49 -6.53 3.77 43.55
C THR A 49 -6.66 4.52 42.22
N ILE A 50 -7.80 4.32 41.54
CA ILE A 50 -8.14 4.93 40.24
C ILE A 50 -8.03 6.47 40.28
N GLU A 51 -8.21 7.08 41.44
CA GLU A 51 -8.15 8.53 41.65
C GLU A 51 -6.78 9.17 41.36
N ASN A 52 -5.69 8.39 41.47
CA ASN A 52 -4.32 8.87 41.20
C ASN A 52 -3.78 8.48 39.83
N VAL A 53 -4.62 7.90 38.98
CA VAL A 53 -4.28 7.53 37.60
C VAL A 53 -4.94 8.52 36.65
N LYS A 54 -4.12 9.22 35.85
CA LYS A 54 -4.62 10.02 34.74
C LYS A 54 -4.52 9.23 33.44
N THR A 55 -5.62 9.17 32.71
CA THR A 55 -5.62 8.71 31.32
C THR A 55 -5.15 9.86 30.43
N ILE A 56 -4.14 9.60 29.61
CA ILE A 56 -3.68 10.52 28.57
C ILE A 56 -3.74 9.81 27.23
N ARG A 57 -4.07 10.55 26.16
CA ARG A 57 -3.98 10.06 24.79
C ARG A 57 -2.98 10.90 24.02
N THR A 58 -2.03 10.24 23.38
CA THR A 58 -1.08 10.93 22.50
C THR A 58 -1.78 11.43 21.23
N LEU A 59 -1.24 12.49 20.63
CA LEU A 59 -1.70 12.98 19.34
C LEU A 59 -1.47 11.93 18.24
N GLU A 60 -2.17 12.10 17.13
CA GLU A 60 -1.92 11.32 15.92
C GLU A 60 -0.50 11.55 15.40
N GLY A 61 0.01 10.56 14.69
CA GLY A 61 1.26 10.58 13.96
C GLY A 61 1.05 10.13 12.53
N ALA A 62 2.11 10.23 11.72
CA ALA A 62 2.09 9.77 10.35
C ALA A 62 1.97 8.23 10.30
N PRO A 63 1.14 7.67 9.39
CA PRO A 63 1.02 6.23 9.23
C PRO A 63 2.32 5.53 8.83
N SER A 64 2.38 4.24 9.15
CA SER A 64 3.38 3.33 8.58
C SER A 64 3.12 3.10 7.08
N ALA A 65 4.09 2.53 6.35
CA ALA A 65 3.87 2.11 4.97
C ALA A 65 2.91 0.90 4.90
N ALA A 66 2.11 0.83 3.83
CA ALA A 66 1.27 -0.33 3.55
C ALA A 66 2.11 -1.58 3.20
N SER A 67 1.55 -2.77 3.43
CA SER A 67 2.15 -4.07 3.12
C SER A 67 1.35 -4.82 2.04
N GLY A 68 1.75 -6.05 1.70
CA GLY A 68 1.03 -6.89 0.73
C GLY A 68 0.92 -6.30 -0.68
N LEU A 69 1.96 -5.60 -1.12
CA LEU A 69 1.95 -4.81 -2.35
C LEU A 69 1.93 -5.73 -3.59
N THR A 70 0.91 -5.58 -4.43
CA THR A 70 0.81 -6.23 -5.75
C THR A 70 0.50 -5.20 -6.84
N ALA A 71 1.15 -5.31 -7.99
CA ALA A 71 0.87 -4.49 -9.16
C ALA A 71 0.85 -5.38 -10.41
N LYS A 72 -0.15 -5.20 -11.28
CA LYS A 72 -0.24 -5.92 -12.55
C LYS A 72 -0.98 -5.09 -13.60
N PHE A 73 -0.51 -5.17 -14.84
CA PHE A 73 -1.29 -4.68 -15.97
C PHE A 73 -2.43 -5.65 -16.26
N ILE A 74 -3.67 -5.17 -16.17
CA ILE A 74 -4.89 -5.94 -16.48
C ILE A 74 -5.34 -5.75 -17.93
N SER A 75 -4.80 -4.74 -18.59
CA SER A 75 -4.89 -4.53 -20.04
C SER A 75 -3.57 -3.94 -20.54
N SER A 76 -3.46 -3.64 -21.83
CA SER A 76 -2.26 -3.01 -22.39
C SER A 76 -1.92 -1.63 -21.78
N SER A 77 -2.89 -0.96 -21.15
CA SER A 77 -2.77 0.41 -20.63
C SER A 77 -3.37 0.60 -19.23
N ASP A 78 -3.97 -0.44 -18.65
CA ASP A 78 -4.61 -0.32 -17.34
C ASP A 78 -3.81 -1.12 -16.31
N LEU A 79 -3.31 -0.40 -15.31
CA LEU A 79 -2.53 -0.93 -14.20
C LEU A 79 -3.44 -1.09 -12.98
N GLU A 80 -3.55 -2.30 -12.46
CA GLU A 80 -4.17 -2.55 -11.16
C GLU A 80 -3.09 -2.62 -10.08
N ILE A 81 -3.25 -1.82 -9.03
CA ILE A 81 -2.43 -1.89 -7.82
C ILE A 81 -3.29 -2.34 -6.63
N GLN A 82 -2.72 -3.16 -5.76
CA GLN A 82 -3.36 -3.70 -4.57
C GLN A 82 -2.39 -3.69 -3.38
N TRP A 83 -2.91 -3.56 -2.17
CA TRP A 83 -2.17 -3.56 -0.91
C TRP A 83 -3.02 -4.16 0.21
N GLU A 84 -2.41 -4.40 1.37
CA GLU A 84 -3.11 -4.72 2.61
C GLU A 84 -3.50 -3.44 3.35
N LEU A 85 -4.71 -3.42 3.91
CA LEU A 85 -5.14 -2.32 4.78
C LEU A 85 -4.19 -2.21 5.98
N ILE A 86 -3.76 -0.99 6.29
CA ILE A 86 -2.88 -0.73 7.44
C ILE A 86 -3.66 -1.02 8.73
N PRO A 87 -3.18 -1.93 9.59
CA PRO A 87 -3.79 -2.19 10.89
C PRO A 87 -3.78 -0.94 11.78
N ASN A 88 -4.74 -0.84 12.71
CA ASN A 88 -4.89 0.31 13.60
C ASN A 88 -3.61 0.62 14.39
N GLU A 89 -2.86 -0.41 14.78
CA GLU A 89 -1.62 -0.30 15.55
C GLU A 89 -0.48 0.34 14.74
N LYS A 90 -0.58 0.34 13.41
CA LYS A 90 0.40 0.90 12.48
C LYS A 90 -0.10 2.17 11.78
N ALA A 91 -1.38 2.48 11.91
CA ALA A 91 -2.00 3.68 11.38
C ALA A 91 -1.49 4.94 12.10
N ASN A 92 -1.10 4.81 13.38
CA ASN A 92 -0.66 5.92 14.23
C ASN A 92 -1.72 7.04 14.33
N GLY A 93 -2.99 6.75 14.08
CA GLY A 93 -4.05 7.76 13.96
C GLY A 93 -5.28 7.21 13.27
N VAL A 94 -6.21 8.10 12.92
CA VAL A 94 -7.36 7.74 12.09
C VAL A 94 -6.95 7.89 10.62
N LEU A 95 -6.87 6.77 9.90
CA LEU A 95 -6.55 6.81 8.47
C LEU A 95 -7.62 7.57 7.70
N LEU A 96 -7.19 8.53 6.88
CA LEU A 96 -8.07 9.33 6.04
C LEU A 96 -8.12 8.80 4.60
N GLY A 97 -7.08 8.12 4.15
CA GLY A 97 -7.03 7.48 2.83
C GLY A 97 -5.63 7.10 2.39
N TYR A 98 -5.51 6.70 1.12
CA TYR A 98 -4.25 6.38 0.45
C TYR A 98 -4.05 7.23 -0.80
N ARG A 99 -2.83 7.70 -1.02
CA ARG A 99 -2.42 8.47 -2.20
C ARG A 99 -1.38 7.67 -2.97
N TYR A 100 -1.62 7.48 -4.26
CA TYR A 100 -0.64 6.91 -5.18
C TYR A 100 -0.04 7.98 -6.09
N VAL A 101 1.22 7.79 -6.46
CA VAL A 101 1.94 8.58 -7.46
C VAL A 101 2.75 7.61 -8.32
N VAL A 102 2.60 7.67 -9.63
CA VAL A 102 3.30 6.81 -10.58
C VAL A 102 4.35 7.63 -11.30
N TYR A 103 5.56 7.10 -11.33
CA TYR A 103 6.71 7.66 -12.05
C TYR A 103 7.07 6.76 -13.22
N ASP A 104 7.48 7.36 -14.34
CA ASP A 104 8.16 6.65 -15.43
C ASP A 104 9.66 6.47 -15.13
N ASN A 105 10.38 5.87 -16.09
CA ASN A 105 11.82 5.64 -15.98
C ASN A 105 12.68 6.91 -16.09
N GLN A 106 12.09 8.07 -16.43
CA GLN A 106 12.74 9.38 -16.34
C GLN A 106 12.39 10.13 -15.04
N PHE A 107 11.79 9.42 -14.07
CA PHE A 107 11.33 9.99 -12.80
C PHE A 107 10.33 11.13 -12.96
N GLN A 108 9.55 11.13 -14.06
CA GLN A 108 8.45 12.08 -14.24
C GLN A 108 7.15 11.51 -13.69
N ILE A 109 6.36 12.34 -13.02
CA ILE A 109 5.03 11.94 -12.55
C ILE A 109 4.11 11.81 -13.75
N VAL A 110 3.66 10.59 -14.02
CA VAL A 110 2.73 10.31 -15.12
C VAL A 110 1.29 10.20 -14.66
N MET A 111 1.05 9.74 -13.44
CA MET A 111 -0.28 9.58 -12.85
C MET A 111 -0.23 9.80 -11.34
N ASN A 112 -1.31 10.27 -10.74
CA ASN A 112 -1.50 10.28 -9.29
C ASN A 112 -2.99 10.29 -8.94
N GLY A 113 -3.31 9.90 -7.71
CA GLY A 113 -4.68 9.91 -7.23
C GLY A 113 -4.78 9.53 -5.77
N THR A 114 -6.00 9.61 -5.25
CA THR A 114 -6.35 9.27 -3.86
C THR A 114 -7.52 8.29 -3.83
N VAL A 115 -7.51 7.41 -2.85
CA VAL A 115 -8.61 6.47 -2.56
C VAL A 115 -8.96 6.49 -1.07
N SER A 116 -10.15 5.99 -0.74
CA SER A 116 -10.63 5.94 0.65
C SER A 116 -9.76 5.03 1.53
N ASN A 117 -9.88 5.22 2.84
CA ASN A 117 -9.20 4.41 3.86
C ASN A 117 -9.67 2.95 3.93
N SER A 118 -10.86 2.65 3.38
CA SER A 118 -11.48 1.31 3.36
C SER A 118 -11.13 0.50 2.12
N THR A 119 -10.51 1.13 1.12
CA THR A 119 -10.12 0.50 -0.13
C THR A 119 -8.68 0.00 -0.05
N ASN A 120 -8.45 -1.16 -0.66
CA ASN A 120 -7.15 -1.82 -0.71
C ASN A 120 -6.64 -2.07 -2.14
N SER A 121 -7.33 -1.54 -3.15
CA SER A 121 -6.94 -1.66 -4.55
C SER A 121 -7.45 -0.49 -5.39
N THR A 122 -6.79 -0.20 -6.51
CA THR A 122 -7.29 0.75 -7.50
C THR A 122 -6.73 0.48 -8.89
N GLN A 123 -7.45 0.93 -9.90
CA GLN A 123 -7.06 0.83 -11.29
C GLN A 123 -6.62 2.20 -11.81
N ILE A 124 -5.43 2.25 -12.38
CA ILE A 124 -4.81 3.41 -12.99
C ILE A 124 -4.86 3.19 -14.50
N LYS A 125 -5.66 4.01 -15.17
CA LYS A 125 -5.94 3.89 -16.60
C LYS A 125 -4.96 4.70 -17.43
N ASP A 126 -5.00 4.51 -18.75
CA ASP A 126 -4.29 5.33 -19.74
C ASP A 126 -2.76 5.37 -19.53
N MET A 127 -2.20 4.30 -18.97
CA MET A 127 -0.76 4.11 -18.86
C MET A 127 -0.16 3.88 -20.25
N LYS A 128 1.00 4.48 -20.50
CA LYS A 128 1.77 4.23 -21.72
C LYS A 128 2.22 2.77 -21.77
N ARG A 129 2.12 2.18 -22.97
CA ARG A 129 2.52 0.80 -23.23
C ARG A 129 4.04 0.65 -23.26
N CYS A 130 4.54 -0.56 -23.02
CA CYS A 130 5.94 -0.90 -23.27
C CYS A 130 6.92 -0.06 -22.43
N ALA A 131 6.57 0.19 -21.16
CA ALA A 131 7.26 1.11 -20.29
C ALA A 131 7.32 0.59 -18.85
N ASP A 132 8.38 0.97 -18.16
CA ASP A 132 8.59 0.68 -16.75
C ASP A 132 8.04 1.82 -15.89
N TYR A 133 7.46 1.45 -14.76
CA TYR A 133 6.90 2.38 -13.80
C TYR A 133 7.31 2.05 -12.37
N THR A 134 7.50 3.10 -11.59
CA THR A 134 7.59 3.01 -10.13
C THR A 134 6.38 3.67 -9.52
N VAL A 135 5.61 2.93 -8.73
CA VAL A 135 4.44 3.45 -8.02
C VAL A 135 4.80 3.67 -6.56
N TYR A 136 4.46 4.84 -6.04
CA TYR A 136 4.57 5.19 -4.63
C TYR A 136 3.18 5.29 -4.03
N LEU A 137 2.90 4.51 -2.99
CA LEU A 137 1.66 4.54 -2.24
C LEU A 137 1.94 5.00 -0.80
N ARG A 138 1.16 5.96 -0.31
CA ARG A 138 1.26 6.49 1.06
C ARG A 138 -0.12 6.65 1.66
N ALA A 139 -0.27 6.29 2.93
CA ALA A 139 -1.46 6.65 3.70
C ALA A 139 -1.28 7.99 4.40
N TRP A 140 -2.36 8.62 4.87
CA TRP A 140 -2.26 9.82 5.70
C TRP A 140 -3.31 9.84 6.82
N THR A 141 -2.97 10.55 7.89
CA THR A 141 -3.83 10.89 9.04
C THR A 141 -3.96 12.40 9.13
N ALA A 142 -4.69 12.91 10.13
CA ALA A 142 -4.75 14.35 10.40
C ALA A 142 -3.36 14.94 10.75
N ALA A 143 -2.44 14.12 11.26
CA ALA A 143 -1.08 14.52 11.59
C ALA A 143 -0.12 14.54 10.38
N GLY A 144 -0.51 13.97 9.23
CA GLY A 144 0.25 14.08 7.99
C GLY A 144 0.40 12.77 7.21
N ILE A 145 1.31 12.82 6.22
CA ILE A 145 1.54 11.75 5.24
C ILE A 145 2.56 10.74 5.79
N GLY A 146 2.23 9.45 5.66
CA GLY A 146 3.05 8.33 6.06
C GLY A 146 4.20 7.99 5.11
N LYS A 147 4.88 6.88 5.43
CA LYS A 147 6.00 6.36 4.63
C LYS A 147 5.54 5.77 3.30
N ASN A 148 6.43 5.83 2.31
CA ASN A 148 6.21 5.23 0.98
C ASN A 148 6.22 3.69 1.05
N ALA A 149 5.20 3.09 0.47
CA ALA A 149 5.22 1.73 -0.06
C ALA A 149 5.52 1.83 -1.57
N VAL A 150 6.45 1.03 -2.09
CA VAL A 150 6.97 1.19 -3.47
C VAL A 150 6.71 -0.07 -4.30
N PHE A 151 6.15 0.11 -5.50
CA PHE A 151 5.96 -0.92 -6.51
C PHE A 151 6.88 -0.63 -7.69
N ASN A 152 7.48 -1.66 -8.29
CA ASN A 152 8.10 -1.55 -9.61
C ASN A 152 7.35 -2.49 -10.54
N ILE A 153 6.96 -1.99 -11.72
CA ILE A 153 6.19 -2.77 -12.67
C ILE A 153 6.59 -2.42 -14.11
N THR A 154 6.78 -3.46 -14.91
CA THR A 154 7.08 -3.36 -16.34
C THR A 154 5.84 -3.69 -17.14
N ASN A 155 5.43 -2.78 -18.02
CA ASN A 155 4.43 -3.09 -19.05
C ASN A 155 5.15 -3.77 -20.21
N ILE A 156 5.17 -5.10 -20.24
CA ILE A 156 5.90 -5.87 -21.27
C ILE A 156 5.24 -5.65 -22.63
N CYS A 157 6.05 -5.54 -23.68
CA CYS A 157 5.58 -5.60 -25.06
C CYS A 157 6.47 -6.53 -25.88
N ALA A 158 5.85 -7.35 -26.71
CA ALA A 158 6.54 -8.19 -27.67
C ALA A 158 6.01 -7.85 -29.08
N PRO A 159 6.89 -7.56 -30.05
CA PRO A 159 6.44 -7.27 -31.41
C PRO A 159 5.67 -8.46 -32.00
N PRO A 160 4.65 -8.21 -32.83
CA PRO A 160 3.94 -9.29 -33.52
C PRO A 160 4.88 -10.03 -34.45
N LYS A 161 4.87 -11.37 -34.38
CA LYS A 161 5.70 -12.22 -35.24
C LYS A 161 4.92 -13.45 -35.66
N ILE A 162 4.84 -13.67 -36.96
CA ILE A 162 4.30 -14.91 -37.53
C ILE A 162 5.29 -16.04 -37.29
N ILE A 163 4.83 -17.10 -36.61
CA ILE A 163 5.63 -18.29 -36.27
C ILE A 163 5.58 -19.28 -37.41
N ASN A 164 4.37 -19.53 -37.93
CA ASN A 164 4.15 -20.51 -38.98
C ASN A 164 3.04 -20.01 -39.91
N HIS A 165 3.36 -19.99 -41.19
CA HIS A 165 2.43 -19.79 -42.28
C HIS A 165 2.94 -20.57 -43.50
N LYS A 166 2.11 -21.48 -44.05
CA LYS A 166 2.50 -22.26 -45.24
C LYS A 166 2.61 -21.35 -46.45
N GLN A 167 3.77 -21.35 -47.11
CA GLN A 167 4.03 -20.54 -48.30
C GLN A 167 3.21 -20.98 -49.52
N ILE A 168 2.94 -22.28 -49.65
CA ILE A 168 2.20 -22.84 -50.79
C ILE A 168 1.15 -23.82 -50.26
N VAL A 169 -0.09 -23.60 -50.66
CA VAL A 169 -1.21 -24.52 -50.45
C VAL A 169 -1.85 -24.78 -51.81
N ILE A 170 -1.73 -26.02 -52.31
CA ILE A 170 -2.32 -26.43 -53.59
C ILE A 170 -3.76 -26.84 -53.32
N VAL A 171 -4.70 -26.23 -54.03
CA VAL A 171 -6.14 -26.45 -53.84
C VAL A 171 -6.77 -26.76 -55.19
N THR A 172 -7.73 -27.68 -55.20
CA THR A 172 -8.50 -27.98 -56.41
C THR A 172 -9.32 -26.75 -56.80
N PRO A 173 -9.46 -26.42 -58.10
CA PRO A 173 -10.29 -25.29 -58.52
C PRO A 173 -11.69 -25.36 -57.90
N ASN A 174 -12.19 -24.21 -57.44
CA ASN A 174 -13.49 -24.06 -56.75
C ASN A 174 -13.61 -24.80 -55.39
N LYS A 175 -12.51 -25.27 -54.80
CA LYS A 175 -12.47 -25.71 -53.39
C LYS A 175 -11.90 -24.61 -52.49
N ALA A 176 -12.38 -24.58 -51.25
CA ALA A 176 -11.90 -23.62 -50.26
C ALA A 176 -10.43 -23.91 -49.87
N ALA A 177 -9.59 -22.86 -49.88
CA ALA A 177 -8.25 -22.91 -49.33
C ALA A 177 -8.31 -22.62 -47.82
N VAL A 178 -7.83 -23.54 -46.98
CA VAL A 178 -7.70 -23.31 -45.54
C VAL A 178 -6.25 -22.99 -45.21
N LEU A 179 -6.01 -21.74 -44.80
CA LEU A 179 -4.68 -21.26 -44.42
C LEU A 179 -4.60 -21.17 -42.89
N HIS A 180 -3.60 -21.81 -42.31
CA HIS A 180 -3.29 -21.68 -40.90
C HIS A 180 -2.19 -20.65 -40.69
N CYS A 181 -2.32 -19.85 -39.63
CA CYS A 181 -1.36 -18.85 -39.23
C CYS A 181 -1.22 -18.87 -37.70
N ASN A 182 -0.03 -19.22 -37.21
CA ASN A 182 0.33 -19.08 -35.80
C ASN A 182 1.19 -17.84 -35.63
N TYR A 183 0.96 -17.08 -34.57
CA TYR A 183 1.66 -15.82 -34.31
C TYR A 183 1.95 -15.63 -32.82
N THR A 184 2.94 -14.79 -32.53
CA THR A 184 3.26 -14.27 -31.20
C THR A 184 3.11 -12.75 -31.20
N GLY A 185 3.10 -12.14 -30.01
CA GLY A 185 3.06 -10.70 -29.81
C GLY A 185 2.32 -10.35 -28.51
N PHE A 186 2.71 -9.24 -27.89
CA PHE A 186 1.98 -8.68 -26.76
C PHE A 186 1.95 -7.14 -26.86
N PRO A 187 0.77 -6.48 -26.77
CA PRO A 187 -0.56 -7.08 -26.61
C PRO A 187 -0.92 -8.03 -27.77
N ALA A 188 -1.87 -8.92 -27.54
CA ALA A 188 -2.26 -9.93 -28.54
C ALA A 188 -2.57 -9.26 -29.89
N PRO A 189 -1.84 -9.59 -30.97
CA PRO A 189 -2.00 -8.89 -32.24
C PRO A 189 -3.23 -9.38 -33.00
N SER A 190 -3.71 -8.56 -33.92
CA SER A 190 -4.75 -8.94 -34.90
C SER A 190 -4.12 -9.48 -36.18
N VAL A 191 -4.78 -10.46 -36.81
CA VAL A 191 -4.33 -11.06 -38.08
C VAL A 191 -5.26 -10.61 -39.21
N THR A 192 -4.67 -10.11 -40.29
CA THR A 192 -5.39 -9.75 -41.52
C THR A 192 -4.79 -10.52 -42.69
N TRP A 193 -5.66 -11.12 -43.50
CA TRP A 193 -5.29 -11.83 -44.71
C TRP A 193 -5.42 -10.89 -45.91
N MET A 194 -4.43 -10.88 -46.80
CA MET A 194 -4.45 -10.12 -48.06
C MET A 194 -4.36 -11.10 -49.23
N ILE A 195 -5.19 -10.90 -50.23
CA ILE A 195 -5.18 -11.65 -51.49
C ILE A 195 -4.88 -10.63 -52.59
N ASN A 196 -3.83 -10.89 -53.35
CA ASN A 196 -3.49 -10.11 -54.53
C ASN A 196 -3.74 -11.00 -55.76
N ASP A 197 -4.40 -10.43 -56.77
CA ASP A 197 -4.63 -11.05 -58.07
C ASP A 197 -3.53 -10.67 -59.07
#